data_AF-A0A7J9VYQ7-F1
#
_entry.id   AF-A0A7J9VYQ7-F1
#
_cell.length_a   1.000
_cell.length_b   1.000
_cell.length_c   1.000
_cell.angle_alpha   90.00
_cell.angle_beta   90.00
_cell.angle_gamma   90.00
#
_symmetry.space_group_name_H-M   'P 1'
#
loop_
_entity.id
_entity.type
_entity.pdbx_description
1 polymer ?
#
loop_
_entity_poly.entity_id
_entity_poly.type
_entity_poly.pdbx_seq_one_letter_code
_entity_poly.pdbx_strand_id
1 'polypeptide(L)' 'MELSIVALDARPVMPLAGFARYDSEFVVAESLAGEQRTDDPDQVAIYVKSFEALRAAAATGPDAVALVQHVAARLRG' A
#
# COMPACT_ATOMS: atom_id res chain seq x y z
N MET A 1 2.47 0.59 -16.13
CA MET A 1 1.78 0.69 -14.82
C MET A 1 1.45 -0.73 -14.41
N GLU A 2 1.93 -1.19 -13.26
CA GLU A 2 1.70 -2.55 -12.73
C GLU A 2 0.78 -2.45 -11.51
N LEU A 3 -0.27 -3.28 -11.45
CA LEU A 3 -1.18 -3.35 -10.30
C LEU A 3 -0.69 -4.43 -9.34
N SER A 4 -0.57 -4.07 -8.07
CA SER A 4 -0.22 -4.99 -6.98
C SER A 4 -1.31 -4.95 -5.90
N ILE A 5 -1.69 -6.11 -5.37
CA ILE A 5 -2.77 -6.25 -4.39
C ILE A 5 -2.22 -6.90 -3.12
N VAL A 6 -2.45 -6.27 -1.97
CA VAL A 6 -2.11 -6.85 -0.67
C VAL A 6 -3.38 -7.39 -0.02
N ALA A 7 -3.37 -8.66 0.36
CA ALA A 7 -4.46 -9.25 1.12
C ALA A 7 -4.56 -8.60 2.50
N LEU A 8 -5.79 -8.42 3.00
CA LEU A 8 -6.08 -7.70 4.25
C LEU A 8 -5.33 -8.28 5.47
N ASP A 9 -5.24 -9.60 5.54
CA ASP A 9 -4.56 -10.39 6.57
C ASP A 9 -3.03 -10.44 6.42
N ALA A 10 -2.50 -10.03 5.26
CA ALA A 10 -1.08 -9.91 4.99
C ALA A 10 -0.54 -8.49 5.23
N ARG A 11 -1.36 -7.55 5.72
CA ARG A 11 -0.94 -6.15 5.88
C ARG A 11 0.01 -5.97 7.08
N PRO A 12 1.19 -5.35 6.89
CA PRO A 12 1.95 -4.80 8.01
C PRO A 12 1.14 -3.68 8.69
N VAL A 13 1.40 -3.45 9.98
CA VAL A 13 0.65 -2.56 10.91
C VAL A 13 0.59 -1.08 10.47
N MET A 14 1.32 -0.67 9.43
CA MET A 14 1.41 0.71 8.96
C MET A 14 1.43 0.83 7.42
N PRO A 15 0.80 1.87 6.84
CA PRO A 15 0.03 2.94 7.49
C PRO A 15 -1.50 2.71 7.46
N LEU A 16 -2.19 3.26 8.47
CA LEU A 16 -3.66 3.28 8.61
C LEU A 16 -4.37 4.21 7.60
N ALA A 17 -3.59 4.88 6.75
CA ALA A 17 -3.98 5.94 5.84
C ALA A 17 -3.31 5.72 4.48
N GLY A 18 -3.98 6.10 3.40
CA GLY A 18 -3.40 6.06 2.05
C GLY A 18 -2.28 7.09 1.92
N PHE A 19 -1.24 6.77 1.15
CA PHE A 19 -0.20 7.73 0.80
C PHE A 19 0.26 7.55 -0.64
N ALA A 20 0.75 8.63 -1.24
CA ALA A 20 1.39 8.68 -2.54
C ALA A 20 2.82 9.20 -2.39
N ARG A 21 3.78 8.47 -2.96
CA ARG A 21 5.17 8.90 -3.03
C ARG A 21 5.45 9.53 -4.39
N TYR A 22 6.05 10.71 -4.39
CA TYR A 22 6.50 11.41 -5.58
C TYR A 22 8.03 11.32 -5.65
N ASP A 23 8.50 10.30 -6.36
CA ASP A 23 9.90 9.95 -6.49
C ASP A 23 10.65 9.99 -5.14
N SER A 24 11.74 10.75 -5.07
CA SER A 24 12.55 10.92 -3.87
C SER A 24 12.33 12.28 -3.22
N GLU A 25 11.32 13.04 -3.66
CA GLU A 25 11.13 14.43 -3.26
C GLU A 25 10.20 14.57 -2.07
N PHE A 26 9.01 13.97 -2.12
CA PHE A 26 8.03 14.12 -1.04
C PHE A 26 6.99 13.00 -1.04
N VAL A 27 6.27 12.92 0.08
CA VAL A 27 5.12 12.05 0.27
C VAL A 27 3.90 12.89 0.59
N VAL A 28 2.75 12.47 0.06
CA VAL A 28 1.43 12.97 0.44
C VAL A 28 0.68 11.85 1.13
N ALA A 29 0.25 12.07 2.37
CA ALA A 29 -0.54 11.13 3.15
C ALA A 29 -1.93 11.70 3.41
N GLU A 30 -2.97 10.92 3.15
CA GLU A 30 -4.35 11.29 3.42
C GLU A 30 -4.78 10.68 4.75
N SER A 31 -5.00 11.52 5.74
CA SER A 31 -5.42 11.11 7.09
C SER A 31 -6.82 11.61 7.41
N LEU A 32 -7.39 11.16 8.54
CA LEU A 32 -8.64 11.73 9.07
C LEU A 32 -8.52 13.24 9.36
N ALA A 33 -7.31 13.75 9.57
CA ALA A 33 -7.02 15.17 9.75
C ALA A 33 -6.84 15.94 8.43
N GLY A 34 -7.03 15.28 7.28
CA GLY A 34 -6.81 15.84 5.95
C GLY A 34 -5.49 15.38 5.32
N GLU A 35 -5.21 15.97 4.16
CA GLU A 35 -3.99 15.76 3.38
C GLU A 35 -2.79 16.42 4.07
N GLN A 36 -1.71 15.64 4.23
CA GLN A 36 -0.44 16.12 4.75
C GLN A 36 0.67 15.82 3.75
N ARG A 37 1.42 16.84 3.37
CA ARG A 37 2.63 16.72 2.56
C ARG A 37 3.87 16.82 3.44
N THR A 38 4.83 15.94 3.22
CA THR A 38 6.15 16.01 3.87
C THR A 38 7.27 15.75 2.87
N ASP A 39 8.29 16.59 2.90
CA ASP A 39 9.57 16.48 2.20
C ASP A 39 10.74 16.28 3.17
N ASP A 40 10.46 16.14 4.47
CA ASP A 40 11.44 15.79 5.48
C ASP A 40 12.02 14.40 5.17
N PRO A 41 13.34 14.26 4.91
CA PRO A 41 13.94 12.99 4.53
C PRO A 41 13.69 11.86 5.52
N ASP A 42 13.67 12.16 6.82
CA ASP A 42 13.45 11.15 7.86
C ASP A 42 12.00 10.65 7.84
N GLN A 43 11.05 11.55 7.58
CA GLN A 43 9.64 11.19 7.42
C GLN A 43 9.40 10.42 6.11
N VAL A 44 9.99 10.87 5.00
CA VAL A 44 9.91 10.19 3.71
C VAL A 44 10.46 8.76 3.82
N ALA A 45 11.56 8.55 4.56
CA ALA A 45 12.14 7.22 4.77
C ALA A 45 11.17 6.22 5.44
N ILE A 46 10.32 6.69 6.34
CA ILE A 46 9.29 5.85 7.01
C ILE A 46 8.26 5.34 5.99
N TYR A 47 7.78 6.22 5.11
CA TYR A 47 6.83 5.86 4.05
C TYR A 47 7.45 4.96 3.01
N VAL A 48 8.71 5.20 2.63
CA VAL A 48 9.47 4.31 1.72
C VAL A 48 9.59 2.91 2.31
N LYS A 49 10.00 2.79 3.58
CA LYS A 49 10.10 1.50 4.26
C LYS A 49 8.76 0.77 4.30
N SER A 50 7.68 1.50 4.57
CA SER A 50 6.32 0.95 4.60
C SER A 50 5.86 0.50 3.21
N PHE A 51 6.14 1.29 2.17
CA PHE A 51 5.85 0.94 0.78
C PHE A 51 6.58 -0.34 0.35
N GLU A 52 7.87 -0.46 0.64
CA GLU A 52 8.64 -1.66 0.30
C GLU A 52 8.13 -2.91 1.02
N ALA A 53 7.70 -2.78 2.28
CA ALA A 53 7.08 -3.88 3.02
C ALA A 53 5.74 -4.30 2.39
N LEU A 54 4.89 -3.33 2.01
CA LEU A 54 3.62 -3.61 1.31
C LEU A 54 3.87 -4.25 -0.05
N ARG A 55 4.84 -3.73 -0.81
CA ARG A 55 5.22 -4.24 -2.13
C ARG A 55 5.72 -5.67 -2.04
N ALA A 56 6.56 -6.00 -1.06
CA ALA A 56 7.06 -7.35 -0.84
C ALA A 56 5.93 -8.36 -0.49
N ALA A 57 4.85 -7.90 0.12
CA ALA A 57 3.68 -8.72 0.47
C ALA A 57 2.60 -8.75 -0.63
N ALA A 58 2.74 -7.96 -1.69
CA ALA A 58 1.71 -7.80 -2.70
C ALA A 58 1.77 -8.90 -3.77
N ALA A 59 0.60 -9.41 -4.16
CA ALA A 59 0.45 -10.23 -5.35
C ALA A 59 0.39 -9.34 -6.59
N THR A 60 0.98 -9.78 -7.70
CA THR A 60 0.95 -9.07 -8.99
C THR A 60 0.49 -9.98 -10.13
N GLY A 61 0.09 -9.36 -11.24
CA GLY A 61 -0.24 -10.09 -12.47
C GLY A 61 -1.23 -11.24 -12.27
N PRO A 62 -0.94 -12.46 -12.75
CA PRO A 62 -1.81 -13.63 -12.58
C PRO A 62 -2.13 -13.97 -11.11
N ASP A 63 -1.19 -13.77 -10.19
CA ASP A 63 -1.37 -14.09 -8.77
C ASP A 63 -2.37 -13.12 -8.12
N ALA A 64 -2.37 -11.84 -8.54
CA ALA A 64 -3.35 -10.86 -8.11
C ALA A 64 -4.77 -11.24 -8.57
N VAL A 65 -4.92 -11.75 -9.80
CA VAL A 65 -6.20 -12.24 -10.32
C VAL A 65 -6.69 -13.45 -9.52
N ALA A 66 -5.80 -14.42 -9.27
CA ALA A 66 -6.12 -15.61 -8.50
C ALA A 66 -6.56 -15.26 -7.07
N LEU A 67 -5.87 -14.32 -6.42
CA LEU A 67 -6.24 -13.82 -5.08
C LEU A 67 -7.65 -13.22 -5.06
N VAL A 68 -7.97 -12.33 -6.00
CA VAL A 68 -9.30 -11.71 -6.09
C VAL A 68 -10.38 -12.76 -6.32
N GLN A 69 -10.15 -13.70 -7.25
CA GLN A 69 -11.10 -14.78 -7.54
C GLN A 69 -11.33 -15.67 -6.31
N HIS A 70 -10.27 -16.03 -5.58
CA HIS A 70 -10.36 -16.82 -4.37
C HIS A 70 -11.20 -16.12 -3.29
N VAL A 71 -10.94 -14.84 -3.02
CA VAL A 71 -11.70 -14.05 -2.05
C VAL A 71 -13.16 -13.90 -2.50
N ALA A 72 -13.41 -13.61 -3.77
CA ALA A 72 -14.76 -13.46 -4.31
C ALA A 72 -15.58 -14.76 -4.28
N ALA A 73 -14.93 -15.92 -4.37
CA ALA A 73 -15.58 -17.21 -4.18
C ALA A 73 -15.97 -17.42 -2.72
N ARG A 74 -15.06 -17.11 -1.78
CA ARG A 74 -15.32 -17.23 -0.32
C ARG A 74 -16.42 -16.30 0.18
N LEU A 75 -16.59 -15.12 -0.42
CA LEU A 75 -17.66 -14.18 -0.06
C LEU A 75 -19.04 -14.56 -0.64
N ARG A 76 -19.08 -15.48 -1.62
CA ARG A 76 -20.32 -15.94 -2.25
C ARG A 76 -20.94 -17.19 -1.59
N GLY A 77 -20.19 -17.85 -0.71
CA GLY A 77 -20.63 -19.01 0.09
C GLY A 77 -20.51 -18.72 1.58
#